data_AF-A0A9N9TMC3-F1
#
_entry.id   AF-A0A9N9TMC3-F1
#
_cell.length_a   1.000
_cell.length_b   1.000
_cell.length_c   1.000
_cell.angle_alpha   90.00
_cell.angle_beta   90.00
_cell.angle_gamma   90.00
#
_symmetry.space_group_name_H-M   'P 1'
#
loop_
_entity.id
_entity.type
_entity.pdbx_description
1 polymer ?
#
loop_
_entity_poly.entity_id
_entity_poly.type
_entity_poly.pdbx_seq_one_letter_code
_entity_poly.pdbx_strand_id
1 'polypeptide(L)'
;MTELLAKSGIYFDEVDRICILEPEISNSTHDLKEKCQIYAEKVDEFQKITTKYIDLVQKLGDIIEKEKMKAIGARNILQSMEKQKENNHEQLQAVISEKTMQVERLKIQLNSLQKTEMEQNEIINQLTHC
;
A
#
# COMPACT_ATOMS: atom_id res chain seq x y z
N MET A 1 14.08 -52.34 61.69
CA MET A 1 13.90 -51.10 62.48
C MET A 1 13.40 -49.97 61.56
N THR A 2 14.04 -49.79 60.40
CA THR A 2 13.64 -48.84 59.35
C THR A 2 12.22 -49.07 58.81
N GLU A 3 11.78 -50.31 58.59
CA GLU A 3 10.39 -50.63 58.18
C GLU A 3 9.32 -50.33 59.26
N LEU A 4 9.69 -50.45 60.55
CA LEU A 4 8.79 -50.13 61.66
C LEU A 4 8.61 -48.61 61.80
N LEU A 5 9.69 -47.85 61.56
CA LEU A 5 9.68 -46.39 61.52
C LEU A 5 8.93 -45.87 60.29
N ALA A 6 9.11 -46.50 59.13
CA ALA A 6 8.34 -46.20 57.91
C ALA A 6 6.83 -46.45 58.10
N LYS A 7 6.43 -47.52 58.81
CA LYS A 7 5.03 -47.76 59.22
C LYS A 7 4.47 -46.70 60.17
N SER A 8 5.32 -45.97 60.88
CA SER A 8 4.96 -44.83 61.72
C SER A 8 5.09 -43.48 61.01
N GLY A 9 5.37 -43.47 59.69
CA GLY A 9 5.52 -42.25 58.89
C GLY A 9 6.85 -41.51 59.12
N ILE A 10 7.87 -42.21 59.62
CA ILE A 10 9.20 -41.66 59.89
C ILE A 10 10.22 -42.28 58.94
N TYR A 11 10.85 -41.43 58.14
CA TYR A 11 11.84 -41.75 57.13
C TYR A 11 13.17 -41.07 57.46
N PHE A 12 14.26 -41.54 56.87
CA PHE A 12 15.56 -40.88 56.95
C PHE A 12 15.93 -40.36 55.56
N ASP A 13 16.39 -39.11 55.47
CA ASP A 13 16.89 -38.54 54.21
C ASP A 13 18.29 -39.06 53.84
N GLU A 14 18.80 -38.63 52.67
CA GLU A 14 20.14 -38.99 52.16
C GLU A 14 21.30 -38.56 53.08
N VAL A 15 21.04 -37.86 54.18
CA VAL A 15 22.00 -37.36 55.17
C VAL A 15 21.65 -37.84 56.60
N ASP A 16 20.90 -38.94 56.71
CA ASP A 16 20.45 -39.57 57.97
C ASP A 16 19.63 -38.65 58.91
N ARG A 17 18.95 -37.64 58.36
CA ARG A 17 18.04 -36.78 59.15
C ARG A 17 16.63 -37.35 59.15
N ILE A 18 15.97 -37.23 60.30
CA ILE A 18 14.58 -37.67 60.48
C ILE A 18 13.63 -36.79 59.65
N CYS A 19 12.91 -37.42 58.72
CA CYS A 19 11.95 -36.80 57.83
C CYS A 19 10.57 -37.47 57.98
N ILE A 20 9.51 -36.67 57.93
CA ILE A 20 8.12 -37.15 58.00
C ILE A 20 7.58 -37.47 56.60
N LEU A 21 8.22 -36.91 55.56
CA LEU A 21 7.93 -37.16 54.16
C LEU A 21 8.97 -38.12 53.59
N GLU A 22 8.53 -39.09 52.79
CA GLU A 22 9.41 -40.03 52.10
C GLU A 22 10.40 -39.27 51.20
N PRO A 23 11.72 -39.50 51.32
CA PRO A 23 12.74 -38.76 50.59
C PRO A 23 12.55 -38.77 49.07
N GLU A 24 12.14 -39.91 48.49
CA GLU A 24 11.87 -40.02 47.04
C GLU A 24 10.72 -39.11 46.61
N ILE A 25 9.65 -39.03 47.42
CA ILE A 25 8.50 -38.14 47.16
C ILE A 25 8.91 -36.68 47.31
N SER A 26 9.72 -36.36 48.32
CA SER A 26 10.26 -35.01 48.53
C SER A 26 11.11 -34.55 47.34
N ASN A 27 12.05 -35.38 46.89
CA ASN A 27 12.93 -35.09 45.76
C ASN A 27 12.14 -34.97 44.45
N SER A 28 11.20 -35.88 44.20
CA SER A 28 10.34 -35.84 43.01
C SER A 28 9.46 -34.59 42.99
N THR A 29 8.95 -34.16 44.14
CA THR A 29 8.15 -32.92 44.27
C THR A 29 9.01 -31.68 44.05
N HIS A 30 10.27 -31.69 44.49
CA HIS A 30 11.21 -30.59 44.26
C HIS A 30 11.59 -30.45 42.79
N ASP A 31 11.94 -31.56 42.14
CA ASP A 31 12.26 -31.61 40.70
C ASP A 31 11.04 -31.19 39.85
N LEU A 32 9.83 -31.64 40.23
CA LEU A 32 8.60 -31.18 39.58
C LEU A 32 8.41 -29.66 39.73
N LYS A 33 8.65 -29.10 40.92
CA LYS A 33 8.55 -27.66 41.16
C LYS A 33 9.53 -26.88 40.30
N GLU A 34 10.78 -27.32 40.20
CA GLU A 34 11.81 -26.67 39.38
C GLU A 34 11.44 -26.74 37.88
N LYS A 35 11.02 -27.90 37.40
CA LYS A 35 10.53 -28.07 36.02
C LYS A 35 9.32 -27.19 35.71
N CYS A 36 8.37 -27.07 36.65
CA CYS A 36 7.23 -26.17 36.50
C CYS A 36 7.66 -24.70 36.42
N GLN A 37 8.66 -24.30 37.20
CA GLN A 37 9.19 -22.94 37.15
C GLN A 37 9.87 -22.65 35.82
N ILE A 38 10.75 -23.53 35.34
CA ILE A 38 11.40 -23.41 34.03
C ILE A 38 10.36 -23.38 32.90
N TYR A 39 9.30 -24.19 33.01
CA TYR A 39 8.22 -24.19 32.04
C TYR A 39 7.49 -22.84 32.02
N ALA A 40 7.16 -22.28 33.19
CA ALA A 40 6.51 -20.97 33.29
C ALA A 40 7.38 -19.86 32.69
N GLU A 41 8.69 -19.87 32.94
CA GLU A 41 9.64 -18.91 32.35
C GLU A 41 9.68 -19.01 30.83
N LYS A 42 9.72 -20.23 30.27
CA LYS A 42 9.69 -20.46 28.82
C LYS A 42 8.37 -20.01 28.19
N VAL A 43 7.25 -20.20 28.87
CA VAL A 43 5.94 -19.73 28.39
C VAL A 43 5.89 -18.20 28.36
N ASP A 44 6.43 -17.53 29.37
CA ASP A 44 6.53 -16.06 29.39
C ASP A 44 7.45 -15.52 28.28
N GLU A 45 8.59 -16.16 28.05
CA GLU A 45 9.48 -15.82 26.93
C GLU A 45 8.78 -16.01 25.58
N PHE A 46 8.10 -17.14 25.38
CA PHE A 46 7.34 -17.42 24.17
C PHE A 46 6.27 -16.34 23.94
N GLN A 47 5.51 -15.99 24.97
CA GLN A 47 4.49 -14.95 24.90
C GLN A 47 5.10 -13.60 24.48
N LYS A 48 6.24 -13.21 25.06
CA LYS A 48 6.97 -11.99 24.67
C LYS A 48 7.39 -12.00 23.20
N ILE A 49 7.86 -13.13 22.69
CA ILE A 49 8.23 -13.27 21.27
C ILE A 49 7.00 -13.16 20.38
N THR A 50 5.91 -13.85 20.72
CA THR A 50 4.67 -13.81 19.96
C THR A 50 4.09 -12.40 19.91
N THR A 51 4.06 -11.67 21.03
CA THR A 51 3.60 -10.27 21.05
C THR A 51 4.46 -9.38 20.13
N LYS A 52 5.79 -9.48 20.21
CA LYS A 52 6.69 -8.73 19.31
C LYS A 52 6.45 -9.08 17.84
N TYR A 53 6.18 -10.34 17.54
CA TYR A 53 5.91 -10.79 16.18
C TYR A 53 4.58 -10.21 15.67
N ILE A 54 3.52 -10.23 16.49
CA ILE A 54 2.23 -9.60 16.18
C ILE A 54 2.42 -8.11 15.87
N ASP A 55 3.17 -7.40 16.71
CA ASP A 55 3.45 -5.97 16.49
C ASP A 55 4.21 -5.71 15.19
N LEU A 56 5.16 -6.57 14.84
CA LEU A 56 5.93 -6.46 13.59
C LEU A 56 5.05 -6.71 12.37
N VAL A 57 4.19 -7.73 12.42
CA VAL A 57 3.23 -8.04 11.35
C VAL A 57 2.23 -6.90 11.18
N GLN A 58 1.74 -6.31 12.27
CA GLN A 58 0.83 -5.16 12.21
C GLN A 58 1.51 -3.95 11.53
N LYS A 59 2.73 -3.60 11.95
CA LYS A 59 3.51 -2.52 11.33
C LYS A 59 3.76 -2.75 9.85
N LEU A 60 4.05 -4.00 9.47
CA LEU A 60 4.22 -4.37 8.07
C LEU A 60 2.92 -4.18 7.28
N GLY A 61 1.77 -4.57 7.86
CA GLY A 61 0.44 -4.33 7.28
C GLY A 61 0.18 -2.85 7.03
N ASP A 62 0.48 -1.99 8.00
CA ASP A 62 0.28 -0.54 7.88
C ASP A 62 1.15 0.07 6.77
N ILE A 63 2.41 -0.40 6.63
CA ILE A 63 3.32 0.03 5.54
C ILE A 63 2.77 -0.41 4.18
N ILE A 64 2.31 -1.66 4.07
CA ILE A 64 1.75 -2.20 2.82
C ILE A 64 0.53 -1.39 2.39
N GLU A 65 -0.42 -1.13 3.30
CA GLU A 65 -1.60 -0.34 2.95
C GLU A 65 -1.25 1.09 2.56
N LYS A 66 -0.27 1.72 3.24
CA LYS A 66 0.22 3.05 2.87
C LYS A 66 0.79 3.08 1.45
N GLU A 67 1.66 2.13 1.10
CA GLU A 67 2.25 2.08 -0.23
C GLU A 67 1.23 1.70 -1.32
N LYS A 68 0.31 0.79 -1.01
CA LYS A 68 -0.82 0.44 -1.89
C LYS A 68 -1.68 1.68 -2.19
N MET A 69 -2.02 2.48 -1.19
CA MET A 69 -2.80 3.70 -1.38
C MET A 69 -2.05 4.74 -2.24
N LYS A 70 -0.74 4.90 -2.05
CA LYS A 70 0.08 5.76 -2.92
C LYS A 70 0.09 5.26 -4.37
N ALA A 71 0.26 3.96 -4.58
CA ALA A 71 0.27 3.37 -5.91
C ALA A 71 -1.07 3.55 -6.63
N ILE A 72 -2.20 3.36 -5.92
CA ILE A 72 -3.54 3.62 -6.44
C ILE A 72 -3.70 5.11 -6.79
N GLY A 73 -3.26 6.01 -5.90
CA GLY A 73 -3.29 7.45 -6.14
C GLY A 73 -2.52 7.86 -7.40
N ALA A 74 -1.28 7.38 -7.54
CA ALA A 74 -0.45 7.64 -8.71
C ALA A 74 -1.09 7.10 -10.00
N ARG A 75 -1.65 5.89 -9.95
CA ARG A 75 -2.37 5.29 -11.08
C ARG A 75 -3.58 6.14 -11.50
N ASN A 76 -4.38 6.61 -10.54
CA ASN A 76 -5.56 7.43 -10.83
C ASN A 76 -5.16 8.77 -11.47
N ILE A 77 -4.09 9.39 -10.97
CA ILE A 77 -3.55 10.63 -11.56
C ILE A 77 -3.15 10.38 -13.02
N LEU A 78 -2.36 9.33 -13.29
CA LEU A 78 -1.93 8.99 -14.66
C LEU A 78 -3.12 8.75 -15.60
N GLN A 79 -4.12 7.97 -15.16
CA GLN A 79 -5.34 7.73 -15.94
C GLN A 79 -6.11 9.03 -16.21
N SER A 80 -6.21 9.92 -15.22
CA SER A 80 -6.88 11.21 -15.42
C SER A 80 -6.11 12.12 -16.38
N MET A 81 -4.77 12.11 -16.33
CA MET A 81 -3.91 12.87 -17.24
C MET A 81 -4.01 12.37 -18.68
N GLU A 82 -4.07 11.05 -18.88
CA GLU A 82 -4.26 10.46 -20.20
C GLU A 82 -5.60 10.87 -20.82
N LYS A 83 -6.68 10.80 -20.05
CA LYS A 83 -8.00 11.26 -20.47
C LYS A 83 -8.03 12.77 -20.76
N GLN A 84 -7.38 13.58 -19.91
CA GLN A 84 -7.28 15.02 -20.14
C GLN A 84 -6.49 15.33 -21.42
N LYS A 85 -5.40 14.59 -21.66
CA LYS A 85 -4.59 14.73 -22.87
C LYS A 85 -5.40 14.40 -24.13
N GLU A 86 -6.18 13.32 -24.11
CA GLU A 86 -7.06 12.93 -25.21
C GLU A 86 -8.12 14.00 -25.49
N ASN A 87 -8.84 14.46 -24.46
CA ASN A 87 -9.81 15.55 -24.57
C ASN A 87 -9.18 16.83 -25.14
N ASN A 88 -7.99 17.21 -24.65
CA ASN A 88 -7.28 18.39 -25.15
C ASN A 88 -6.88 18.24 -26.62
N HIS A 89 -6.49 17.03 -27.04
CA HIS A 89 -6.15 16.75 -28.42
C HIS A 89 -7.36 16.89 -29.33
N GLU A 90 -8.50 16.30 -28.96
CA GLU A 90 -9.76 16.44 -29.70
C GLU A 90 -10.22 17.89 -29.80
N GLN A 91 -10.15 18.65 -28.70
CA GLN A 91 -10.48 20.07 -28.69
C GLN A 91 -9.57 20.88 -29.61
N LEU A 92 -8.26 20.66 -29.56
CA LEU A 92 -7.31 21.33 -30.46
C LEU A 92 -7.58 20.98 -31.93
N GLN A 93 -7.88 19.71 -32.23
CA GLN A 93 -8.18 19.27 -33.58
C GLN A 93 -9.46 19.94 -34.12
N ALA A 94 -10.48 20.10 -33.28
CA ALA A 94 -11.70 20.82 -33.64
C ALA A 94 -11.41 22.29 -33.98
N VAL A 95 -10.61 22.98 -33.15
CA VAL A 95 -10.19 24.37 -33.39
C VAL A 95 -9.37 24.49 -34.67
N ILE A 96 -8.43 23.57 -34.92
CA ILE A 96 -7.64 23.55 -36.16
C ILE A 96 -8.56 23.39 -37.38
N SER A 97 -9.52 22.48 -37.33
CA SER A 97 -10.50 22.27 -38.41
C SER A 97 -11.32 23.53 -38.68
N GLU A 98 -11.86 24.15 -37.62
CA GLU A 98 -12.63 25.38 -37.71
C GLU A 98 -11.84 26.52 -38.35
N LYS A 99 -10.58 26.73 -37.92
CA LYS A 99 -9.71 27.77 -38.47
C LYS A 99 -9.30 27.49 -39.90
N THR A 100 -9.05 26.23 -40.25
CA THR A 100 -8.75 25.83 -41.62
C THR A 100 -9.91 26.15 -42.55
N MET A 101 -11.14 25.83 -42.14
CA MET A 101 -12.35 26.16 -42.89
C MET A 101 -12.54 27.69 -43.05
N GLN A 102 -12.29 28.47 -41.98
CA GLN A 102 -12.34 29.93 -42.04
C GLN A 102 -11.33 30.49 -43.05
N VAL A 103 -10.10 29.97 -43.07
CA VAL A 103 -9.06 30.39 -44.01
C VAL A 103 -9.48 30.09 -45.45
N GLU A 104 -9.98 28.90 -45.75
CA GLU A 104 -10.42 28.53 -47.11
C GLU A 104 -11.59 29.42 -47.58
N ARG A 105 -12.55 29.69 -46.69
CA ARG A 105 -13.64 30.63 -47.00
C ARG A 105 -13.11 32.03 -47.34
N LEU A 106 -12.17 32.55 -46.55
CA LEU A 106 -11.59 33.88 -46.78
C LEU A 106 -10.80 33.95 -48.08
N LYS A 107 -10.06 32.88 -48.44
CA LYS A 107 -9.37 32.79 -49.74
C LYS A 107 -10.33 32.87 -50.91
N ILE A 108 -11.45 32.13 -50.85
CA ILE A 108 -12.49 32.17 -51.90
C ILE A 108 -13.07 33.58 -52.02
N GLN A 109 -13.37 34.22 -50.90
CA GLN A 109 -13.91 35.58 -50.89
C GLN A 109 -12.91 36.60 -51.47
N LEU A 110 -11.64 36.50 -51.11
CA LEU A 110 -10.58 37.35 -51.65
C LEU A 110 -10.47 37.22 -53.16
N ASN A 111 -10.41 35.98 -53.68
CA ASN A 111 -10.32 35.74 -55.12
C ASN A 111 -11.53 36.31 -55.87
N SER A 112 -12.74 36.18 -55.30
CA SER A 112 -13.94 36.77 -55.88
C SER A 112 -13.86 38.29 -55.95
N LEU A 113 -13.41 38.94 -54.87
CA LEU A 113 -13.29 40.40 -54.82
C LEU A 113 -12.23 40.91 -55.80
N GLN A 114 -11.08 40.24 -55.91
CA GLN A 114 -10.04 40.58 -56.87
C GLN A 114 -10.53 40.49 -58.32
N LYS A 115 -11.37 39.48 -58.63
CA LYS A 115 -11.98 39.37 -59.94
C LYS A 115 -12.91 40.55 -60.23
N THR A 116 -13.78 40.90 -59.28
CA THR A 116 -14.68 42.06 -59.42
C THR A 116 -13.90 43.37 -59.53
N GLU A 117 -12.83 43.55 -58.76
CA GLU A 117 -11.96 44.72 -58.85
C GLU A 117 -11.31 44.85 -60.24
N MET A 118 -10.83 43.73 -60.80
CA MET A 118 -10.27 43.70 -62.15
C MET A 118 -11.31 44.08 -63.20
N GLU A 119 -12.52 43.49 -63.15
CA GLU A 119 -13.64 43.84 -64.03
C GLU A 119 -14.02 45.33 -63.93
N GLN A 120 -14.06 45.88 -62.72
CA GLN A 120 -14.34 47.31 -62.49
C GLN A 120 -13.24 48.20 -63.08
N ASN A 121 -11.98 47.85 -62.91
CA ASN A 121 -10.86 48.60 -63.49
C ASN A 121 -10.88 48.58 -65.02
N GLU A 122 -11.24 47.44 -65.64
CA GLU A 122 -11.43 47.35 -67.09
C GLU A 122 -12.54 48.30 -67.58
N ILE A 123 -13.69 48.32 -66.90
CA ILE A 123 -14.79 49.23 -67.22
C ILE A 123 -14.37 50.69 -67.06
N ILE A 124 -13.69 51.04 -65.97
CA ILE A 124 -13.18 52.40 -65.74
C ILE A 124 -12.28 52.80 -66.91
N ASN A 125 -11.29 51.98 -67.27
CA ASN A 125 -10.38 52.25 -68.36
C ASN A 125 -11.11 52.44 -69.71
N GLN A 126 -12.17 51.68 -69.97
CA GLN A 126 -12.99 51.86 -71.17
C GLN A 126 -13.73 53.21 -71.15
N LEU A 127 -14.22 53.66 -70.00
CA LEU A 127 -14.96 54.90 -69.84
C LEU A 127 -14.06 56.15 -69.83
N THR A 128 -12.81 56.06 -69.36
CA THR A 128 -11.85 57.17 -69.37
C THR A 128 -11.05 57.31 -70.66
N HIS A 129 -11.05 56.29 -71.54
CA HIS A 129 -10.43 56.37 -72.86
C HIS A 129 -11.39 56.72 -74.02
N CYS A 130 -12.61 57.15 -73.71
CA CYS A 130 -13.46 57.93 -74.61
C CYS A 130 -13.30 59.43 -74.36
#